data_AF-A0A9E3U216-F1
#
_entry.id   AF-A0A9E3U216-F1
#
_cell.length_a   1.000
_cell.length_b   1.000
_cell.length_c   1.000
_cell.angle_alpha   90.00
_cell.angle_beta   90.00
_cell.angle_gamma   90.00
#
_symmetry.space_group_name_H-M   'P 1'
#
loop_
_entity.id
_entity.type
_entity.pdbx_description
1 polymer ?
#
loop_
_entity_poly.entity_id
_entity_poly.type
_entity_poly.pdbx_seq_one_letter_code
_entity_poly.pdbx_strand_id
1 'polypeptide(L)'
;MRRLLILLYGLLCYAVGMGGLVYFILFVGGWDFLPLHIDSRSPGDAPTALLINAGLMLLLTLQHSAMARPRFKQAWTKVIPAAAERGTYVLFSGVVFLLICLFWQAMPGTVWRAESPIARGALTAVQLLGWLFVVVASFAINHF
;
A
#
# COMPACT_ATOMS: atom_id res chain seq x y z
N MET A 1 -24.75 9.25 19.54
CA MET A 1 -24.49 7.90 18.95
C MET A 1 -23.86 7.99 17.55
N ARG A 2 -24.48 8.65 16.56
CA ARG A 2 -23.94 8.78 15.19
C ARG A 2 -22.51 9.36 15.09
N ARG A 3 -22.17 10.36 15.91
CA ARG A 3 -20.81 10.95 15.95
C ARG A 3 -19.74 9.97 16.46
N LEU A 4 -20.07 9.17 17.48
CA LEU A 4 -19.16 8.17 18.03
C LEU A 4 -18.88 7.05 17.01
N LEU A 5 -19.92 6.59 16.30
CA LEU A 5 -19.77 5.59 15.24
C LEU A 5 -18.86 6.08 14.10
N ILE A 6 -19.01 7.33 13.67
CA ILE A 6 -18.16 7.93 12.64
C ILE A 6 -16.71 8.04 13.12
N LEU A 7 -16.49 8.39 14.39
CA LEU A 7 -15.15 8.47 14.97
C LEU A 7 -14.49 7.09 15.06
N LEU A 8 -15.19 6.08 15.57
CA LEU A 8 -14.68 4.70 15.65
C LEU A 8 -14.38 4.13 14.25
N TYR A 9 -15.26 4.40 13.29
CA TYR A 9 -15.03 4.04 11.90
C TYR A 9 -13.79 4.73 11.33
N GLY A 10 -13.64 6.03 11.54
CA GLY A 10 -12.45 6.78 11.10
C GLY A 10 -11.16 6.24 11.71
N LEU A 11 -11.17 5.88 12.99
CA LEU A 11 -10.02 5.28 13.67
C LEU A 11 -9.66 3.91 13.07
N LEU A 12 -10.65 3.07 12.82
CA LEU A 12 -10.46 1.78 12.14
C LEU A 12 -9.88 1.96 10.74
N CYS A 13 -10.45 2.88 9.96
CA CYS A 13 -9.98 3.22 8.62
C CYS A 13 -8.51 3.65 8.64
N TYR A 14 -8.14 4.54 9.57
CA TYR A 14 -6.78 5.02 9.70
C TYR A 14 -5.82 3.90 10.13
N ALA A 15 -6.21 3.08 11.10
CA ALA A 15 -5.39 1.96 11.58
C ALA A 15 -5.11 0.94 10.47
N VAL A 16 -6.13 0.52 9.71
CA VAL A 16 -5.96 -0.42 8.60
C VAL A 16 -5.23 0.22 7.42
N GLY A 17 -5.56 1.47 7.08
CA GLY A 17 -4.94 2.22 6.00
C GLY A 17 -3.44 2.42 6.21
N MET A 18 -3.07 2.98 7.37
CA MET A 18 -1.67 3.23 7.73
C MET A 18 -0.92 1.94 8.01
N GLY A 19 -1.55 0.97 8.70
CA GLY A 19 -0.96 -0.33 8.94
C GLY A 19 -0.64 -1.06 7.63
N GLY A 20 -1.59 -1.08 6.68
CA GLY A 20 -1.39 -1.66 5.36
C GLY A 20 -0.30 -0.95 4.56
N LEU A 21 -0.27 0.38 4.57
CA LEU A 21 0.77 1.17 3.91
C LEU A 21 2.17 0.88 4.49
N VAL A 22 2.33 0.94 5.82
CA VAL A 22 3.60 0.68 6.50
C VAL A 22 4.06 -0.75 6.29
N TYR A 23 3.14 -1.72 6.34
CA TYR A 23 3.47 -3.11 6.06
C TYR A 23 3.92 -3.31 4.61
N PHE A 24 3.24 -2.71 3.63
CA PHE A 24 3.64 -2.78 2.22
C PHE A 24 5.01 -2.16 1.96
N ILE A 25 5.26 -1.02 2.58
CA ILE A 25 6.55 -0.33 2.64
C ILE A 25 7.65 -1.30 3.12
N LEU A 26 7.48 -1.91 4.30
CA LEU A 26 8.43 -2.91 4.82
C LEU A 26 8.54 -4.13 3.91
N PHE A 27 7.41 -4.65 3.41
CA PHE A 27 7.36 -5.79 2.50
C PHE A 27 8.26 -5.59 1.27
N VAL A 28 8.18 -4.42 0.61
CA VAL A 28 8.98 -4.09 -0.57
C VAL A 28 10.48 -3.97 -0.24
N GLY A 29 10.84 -3.60 0.99
CA GLY A 29 12.25 -3.50 1.42
C GLY A 29 12.96 -4.82 1.64
N GLY A 30 12.25 -5.95 1.61
CA GLY A 30 12.88 -7.25 1.75
C GLY A 30 13.57 -7.47 3.10
N TRP A 31 13.06 -6.87 4.17
CA TRP A 31 13.71 -6.92 5.49
C TRP A 31 13.60 -8.31 6.13
N ASP A 32 14.74 -8.92 6.46
CA ASP A 32 14.82 -10.30 6.98
C ASP A 32 14.07 -10.55 8.30
N PHE A 33 13.81 -9.49 9.09
CA PHE A 33 13.03 -9.63 10.34
C PHE A 33 11.52 -9.80 10.08
N LEU A 34 11.05 -9.51 8.86
CA LEU A 34 9.64 -9.60 8.51
C LEU A 34 9.37 -10.99 7.88
N PRO A 35 8.54 -11.85 8.48
CA PRO A 35 8.34 -13.22 7.98
C PRO A 35 7.79 -13.31 6.54
N LEU A 36 7.05 -12.28 6.12
CA LEU A 36 6.50 -12.16 4.77
C LEU A 36 6.95 -10.83 4.18
N HIS A 37 7.92 -10.90 3.28
CA HIS A 37 8.44 -9.78 2.48
C HIS A 37 8.50 -10.18 1.00
N ILE A 38 8.88 -9.24 0.13
CA ILE A 38 8.82 -9.40 -1.34
C ILE A 38 9.56 -10.63 -1.88
N ASP A 39 10.63 -11.05 -1.21
CA ASP A 39 11.50 -12.19 -1.59
C ASP A 39 11.35 -13.41 -0.66
N SER A 40 10.41 -13.39 0.30
CA SER A 40 10.28 -14.44 1.32
C SER A 40 9.80 -15.80 0.80
N ARG A 41 9.21 -15.83 -0.41
CA ARG A 41 8.66 -17.05 -1.03
C ARG A 41 9.56 -17.54 -2.15
N SER A 42 9.65 -18.85 -2.31
CA SER A 42 10.32 -19.42 -3.47
C SER A 42 9.56 -19.06 -4.76
N PRO A 43 10.26 -18.68 -5.85
CA PRO A 43 9.63 -18.39 -7.12
C PRO A 43 8.87 -19.60 -7.68
N GLY A 44 7.65 -19.35 -8.18
CA GLY A 44 6.83 -20.34 -8.87
C GLY A 44 6.96 -20.26 -10.39
N ASP A 45 5.92 -20.71 -11.09
CA ASP A 45 5.78 -20.58 -12.54
C ASP A 45 5.70 -19.09 -12.96
N ALA A 46 6.60 -18.67 -13.85
CA ALA A 46 6.78 -17.25 -14.18
C ALA A 46 5.55 -16.60 -14.85
N PRO A 47 4.89 -17.21 -15.86
CA PRO A 47 3.66 -16.68 -16.43
C PRO A 47 2.55 -16.50 -15.39
N THR A 48 2.35 -17.50 -14.52
CA THR A 48 1.34 -17.43 -13.45
C THR A 48 1.65 -16.33 -12.45
N ALA A 49 2.90 -16.25 -11.98
CA ALA A 49 3.34 -15.21 -11.06
C ALA A 49 3.18 -13.80 -11.65
N LEU A 50 3.54 -13.62 -12.92
CA LEU A 50 3.37 -12.36 -13.64
C LEU A 50 1.91 -11.96 -13.74
N LEU A 51 1.02 -12.89 -14.09
CA LEU A 51 -0.42 -12.62 -14.22
C LEU A 51 -1.03 -12.19 -12.88
N ILE A 52 -0.68 -12.88 -11.79
CA ILE A 52 -1.15 -12.54 -10.43
C ILE A 52 -0.62 -11.17 -10.01
N ASN A 53 0.69 -10.93 -10.13
CA ASN A 53 1.30 -9.65 -9.74
C ASN A 53 0.75 -8.49 -10.58
N ALA A 54 0.58 -8.67 -11.88
CA ALA A 54 -0.04 -7.67 -12.75
C ALA A 54 -1.50 -7.41 -12.35
N GLY A 55 -2.28 -8.44 -12.03
CA GLY A 55 -3.64 -8.32 -11.52
C GLY A 55 -3.71 -7.55 -10.21
N LEU A 56 -2.81 -7.82 -9.26
CA LEU A 56 -2.70 -7.09 -8.00
C LEU A 56 -2.34 -5.61 -8.22
N MET A 57 -1.43 -5.32 -9.15
CA MET A 57 -1.07 -3.95 -9.52
C MET A 57 -2.21 -3.22 -10.23
N LEU A 58 -2.96 -3.91 -11.09
CA LEU A 58 -4.17 -3.36 -11.73
C LEU A 58 -5.24 -3.07 -10.68
N LEU A 59 -5.46 -3.96 -9.71
CA LEU A 59 -6.40 -3.73 -8.61
C LEU A 59 -6.03 -2.47 -7.83
N LEU A 60 -4.77 -2.31 -7.44
CA LEU A 60 -4.28 -1.12 -6.75
C LEU A 60 -4.49 0.15 -7.56
N THR A 61 -4.03 0.15 -8.82
CA THR A 61 -4.08 1.35 -9.65
C THR A 61 -5.52 1.74 -9.99
N LEU A 62 -6.40 0.77 -10.27
CA LEU A 62 -7.82 1.02 -10.52
C LEU A 62 -8.54 1.50 -9.28
N GLN A 63 -8.37 0.82 -8.13
CA GLN A 63 -9.01 1.21 -6.87
C GLN A 63 -8.59 2.64 -6.48
N HIS A 64 -7.29 2.90 -6.42
CA HIS A 64 -6.75 4.19 -6.01
C HIS A 64 -7.18 5.31 -6.97
N SER A 65 -7.02 5.09 -8.28
CA SER A 65 -7.34 6.10 -9.29
C SER A 65 -8.84 6.36 -9.41
N ALA A 66 -9.68 5.31 -9.32
CA ALA A 66 -11.12 5.48 -9.40
C ALA A 66 -11.64 6.29 -8.20
N MET A 67 -11.24 5.93 -6.97
CA MET A 67 -11.74 6.60 -5.78
C MET A 67 -11.19 8.02 -5.61
N ALA A 68 -10.07 8.35 -6.26
CA ALA A 68 -9.56 9.72 -6.30
C ALA A 68 -10.39 10.65 -7.22
N ARG A 69 -11.17 10.11 -8.16
CA ARG A 69 -11.90 10.91 -9.17
C ARG A 69 -13.14 11.59 -8.58
N PRO A 70 -13.44 12.86 -8.94
CA PRO A 70 -14.62 13.58 -8.45
C PRO A 70 -15.95 12.86 -8.70
N ARG A 71 -16.11 12.23 -9.86
CA ARG A 71 -17.33 11.48 -10.21
C ARG A 71 -17.58 10.31 -9.26
N PHE A 72 -16.52 9.57 -8.90
CA PHE A 72 -16.64 8.46 -7.95
C PHE A 72 -17.04 9.01 -6.58
N LYS A 73 -16.34 10.05 -6.09
CA LYS A 73 -16.66 10.69 -4.80
C LYS A 73 -18.11 11.16 -4.71
N GLN A 74 -18.62 11.81 -5.76
CA GLN A 74 -20.01 12.26 -5.83
C GLN A 74 -21.04 11.12 -5.84
N ALA A 75 -20.73 9.99 -6.46
CA ALA A 75 -21.59 8.81 -6.43
C ALA A 75 -21.53 8.12 -5.06
N TRP A 76 -20.32 8.00 -4.49
CA TRP A 76 -20.07 7.29 -3.26
C TRP A 76 -20.66 7.98 -2.03
N THR A 77 -20.64 9.32 -1.98
CA THR A 77 -21.27 10.10 -0.90
C THR A 77 -22.80 10.08 -0.90
N LYS A 78 -23.44 9.48 -1.93
CA LYS A 78 -24.87 9.15 -1.90
C LYS A 78 -25.16 7.87 -1.12
N VAL A 79 -24.15 7.02 -0.95
CA VAL A 79 -24.26 5.72 -0.25
C VAL A 79 -23.75 5.82 1.18
N ILE A 80 -22.64 6.51 1.40
CA ILE A 80 -22.03 6.70 2.72
C ILE A 80 -22.03 8.17 3.15
N PRO A 81 -22.00 8.48 4.46
CA PRO A 81 -21.86 9.86 4.93
C PRO A 81 -20.60 10.53 4.36
N ALA A 82 -20.69 11.80 3.97
CA ALA A 82 -19.56 12.55 3.43
C ALA A 82 -18.32 12.54 4.35
N ALA A 83 -18.53 12.58 5.68
CA ALA A 83 -17.45 12.49 6.66
C ALA A 83 -16.70 11.14 6.66
N ALA A 84 -17.29 10.07 6.11
CA ALA A 84 -16.69 8.75 6.01
C ALA A 84 -15.96 8.52 4.67
N GLU A 85 -16.11 9.38 3.67
CA GLU A 85 -15.55 9.19 2.33
C GLU A 85 -14.03 9.02 2.35
N ARG A 86 -13.30 9.99 2.92
CA ARG A 86 -11.85 9.93 3.05
C ARG A 86 -11.37 8.72 3.87
N GLY A 87 -12.06 8.40 4.97
CA GLY A 87 -11.74 7.22 5.76
C GLY A 87 -11.90 5.92 4.96
N THR A 88 -12.99 5.81 4.19
CA THR A 88 -13.26 4.64 3.34
C THR A 88 -12.19 4.46 2.27
N TYR A 89 -11.76 5.56 1.66
CA TYR A 89 -10.64 5.57 0.71
C TYR A 89 -9.37 4.99 1.32
N VAL A 90 -9.01 5.47 2.51
CA VAL A 90 -7.80 5.06 3.24
C VAL A 90 -7.89 3.59 3.65
N LEU A 91 -9.05 3.14 4.14
CA LEU A 91 -9.33 1.75 4.48
C LEU A 91 -9.13 0.81 3.27
N PHE A 92 -9.80 1.11 2.14
CA PHE A 92 -9.71 0.24 0.96
C PHE A 92 -8.31 0.23 0.36
N SER A 93 -7.61 1.37 0.36
CA SER A 93 -6.21 1.41 -0.07
C SER A 93 -5.33 0.52 0.83
N GLY A 94 -5.52 0.59 2.16
CA GLY A 94 -4.81 -0.27 3.12
C GLY A 94 -5.09 -1.76 2.91
N VAL A 95 -6.35 -2.13 2.67
CA VAL A 95 -6.73 -3.51 2.36
C VAL A 95 -6.04 -3.98 1.08
N VAL A 96 -6.03 -3.17 0.01
CA VAL A 96 -5.36 -3.55 -1.23
C VAL A 96 -3.85 -3.69 -1.03
N PHE A 97 -3.22 -2.81 -0.25
CA PHE A 97 -1.81 -2.99 0.13
C PHE A 97 -1.55 -4.32 0.85
N LEU A 98 -2.41 -4.71 1.79
CA LEU A 98 -2.30 -6.00 2.47
C LEU A 98 -2.53 -7.17 1.50
N LEU A 99 -3.50 -7.07 0.60
CA LEU A 99 -3.75 -8.07 -0.44
C LEU A 99 -2.52 -8.26 -1.32
N ILE A 100 -1.84 -7.18 -1.72
CA ILE A 100 -0.59 -7.27 -2.46
C ILE A 100 0.42 -8.07 -1.64
N CYS A 101 0.68 -7.69 -0.40
CA CYS A 101 1.69 -8.39 0.42
C CYS A 101 1.37 -9.88 0.60
N LEU A 102 0.09 -10.22 0.80
CA LEU A 102 -0.37 -11.58 1.03
C LEU A 102 -0.33 -12.45 -0.23
N PHE A 103 -0.66 -11.88 -1.39
CA PHE A 103 -0.85 -12.63 -2.64
C PHE A 103 0.26 -12.42 -3.66
N TRP A 104 1.24 -11.56 -3.37
CA TRP A 104 2.41 -11.38 -4.22
C TRP A 104 3.13 -12.72 -4.46
N GLN A 105 3.55 -12.90 -5.71
CA GLN A 105 4.29 -14.07 -6.16
C GLN A 105 5.73 -13.66 -6.43
N ALA A 106 6.68 -14.40 -5.84
CA ALA A 106 8.09 -14.22 -6.17
C ALA A 106 8.33 -14.60 -7.64
N MET A 107 9.06 -13.75 -8.36
CA MET A 107 9.39 -13.95 -9.76
C MET A 107 10.79 -14.57 -9.89
N PRO A 108 11.00 -15.55 -10.77
CA PRO A 108 12.33 -16.11 -10.98
C PRO A 108 13.20 -15.15 -11.80
N GLY A 109 14.52 -15.28 -11.61
CA GLY A 109 15.52 -14.50 -12.35
C GLY A 109 15.94 -13.21 -11.63
N THR A 110 17.06 -12.65 -12.08
CA THR A 110 17.61 -11.39 -11.57
C THR A 110 17.75 -10.43 -12.72
N VAL A 111 17.06 -9.28 -12.67
CA VAL A 111 17.19 -8.23 -13.70
C VAL A 111 18.49 -7.45 -13.51
N TRP A 112 18.82 -7.13 -12.27
CA TRP A 112 20.04 -6.44 -11.87
C TRP A 112 20.37 -6.77 -10.41
N ARG A 113 21.63 -6.62 -10.02
CA ARG A 113 22.09 -6.87 -8.65
C ARG A 113 23.18 -5.88 -8.26
N ALA A 114 23.05 -5.29 -7.07
CA ALA A 114 24.11 -4.49 -6.47
C ALA A 114 24.99 -5.36 -5.56
N GLU A 115 26.24 -5.60 -5.96
CA GLU A 115 27.19 -6.40 -5.18
C GLU A 115 27.85 -5.59 -4.06
N SER A 116 28.16 -4.31 -4.33
CA SER A 116 28.83 -3.43 -3.36
C SER A 116 27.93 -3.11 -2.15
N PRO A 117 28.42 -3.28 -0.91
CA PRO A 117 27.70 -2.89 0.30
C PRO A 117 27.30 -1.40 0.31
N ILE A 118 28.13 -0.54 -0.28
CA ILE A 118 27.86 0.90 -0.38
C ILE A 118 26.65 1.16 -1.28
N ALA A 119 26.60 0.50 -2.44
CA ALA A 119 25.48 0.64 -3.38
C ALA A 119 24.17 0.13 -2.75
N ARG A 120 24.21 -1.01 -2.05
CA ARG A 120 23.07 -1.54 -1.30
C ARG A 120 22.60 -0.56 -0.22
N GLY A 121 23.53 -0.03 0.57
CA GLY A 121 23.24 0.97 1.61
C GLY A 121 22.63 2.25 1.05
N ALA A 122 23.11 2.73 -0.11
CA ALA A 122 22.54 3.90 -0.78
C ALA A 122 21.10 3.65 -1.24
N LEU A 123 20.79 2.47 -1.80
CA LEU A 123 19.44 2.10 -2.21
C LEU A 123 18.48 2.03 -1.01
N THR A 124 18.93 1.41 0.10
CA THR A 124 18.16 1.39 1.36
C THR A 124 17.95 2.80 1.91
N ALA A 125 18.95 3.67 1.87
CA ALA A 125 18.81 5.06 2.29
C ALA A 125 17.77 5.82 1.45
N VAL A 126 17.80 5.65 0.12
CA VAL A 126 16.79 6.23 -0.78
C VAL A 126 15.40 5.73 -0.44
N GLN A 127 15.23 4.44 -0.15
CA GLN A 127 13.95 3.88 0.28
C GLN A 127 13.45 4.53 1.57
N LEU A 128 14.28 4.58 2.62
CA LEU A 128 13.91 5.17 3.91
C LEU A 128 13.59 6.68 3.79
N LEU A 129 14.36 7.41 2.99
CA LEU A 129 14.11 8.82 2.70
C LEU A 129 12.79 9.02 1.95
N GLY A 130 12.47 8.15 0.99
CA GLY A 130 11.18 8.15 0.31
C GLY A 130 10.01 7.97 1.26
N TRP A 131 10.15 7.09 2.26
CA TRP A 131 9.11 6.89 3.27
C TRP A 131 8.94 8.10 4.18
N LEU A 132 10.06 8.67 4.65
CA LEU A 132 10.04 9.89 5.44
C LEU A 132 9.37 11.04 4.65
N PHE A 133 9.70 11.15 3.36
CA PHE A 133 9.10 12.16 2.48
C PHE A 133 7.58 12.00 2.36
N VAL A 134 7.07 10.77 2.17
CA VAL A 134 5.62 10.52 2.11
C VAL A 134 4.92 10.96 3.39
N VAL A 135 5.51 10.68 4.56
CA VAL A 135 4.97 11.13 5.85
C VAL A 135 4.97 12.65 5.92
N VAL A 136 6.12 13.31 5.69
CA VAL A 136 6.23 14.77 5.76
C VAL A 136 5.28 15.46 4.78
N ALA A 137 5.20 14.98 3.54
CA ALA A 137 4.32 15.52 2.51
C ALA A 137 2.84 15.45 2.91
N SER A 138 2.42 14.38 3.60
CA SER A 138 1.04 14.25 4.07
C SER A 138 0.66 15.34 5.08
N PHE A 139 1.58 15.73 5.98
CA PHE A 139 1.41 16.86 6.91
C PHE A 139 1.47 18.22 6.20
N ALA A 140 2.32 18.36 5.19
CA ALA A 140 2.46 19.61 4.45
C ALA A 140 1.22 19.97 3.60
N ILE A 141 0.48 18.97 3.10
CA ILE A 141 -0.69 19.21 2.26
C ILE A 141 -1.95 19.37 3.10
N ASN A 142 -2.39 18.30 3.78
CA ASN A 142 -3.47 18.31 4.77
C ASN A 142 -3.66 16.89 5.36
N HIS A 143 -2.98 16.58 6.46
CA HIS A 143 -3.04 15.23 7.05
C HIS A 143 -4.39 14.94 7.72
N PHE A 144 -4.99 15.95 8.36
CA PHE A 144 -6.21 15.86 9.16
C PHE A 144 -7.47 16.36 8.41
#